data_AF-A0A954M7Q2-F1
#
_entry.id   AF-A0A954M7Q2-F1
#
_cell.length_a   1.000
_cell.length_b   1.000
_cell.length_c   1.000
_cell.angle_alpha   90.00
_cell.angle_beta   90.00
_cell.angle_gamma   90.00
#
_symmetry.space_group_name_H-M   'P 1'
#
loop_
_entity.id
_entity.type
_entity.pdbx_description
1 polymer ?
#
loop_
_entity_poly.entity_id
_entity_poly.type
_entity_poly.pdbx_seq_one_letter_code
_entity_poly.pdbx_strand_id
1 'polypeptide(L)'
;MSEGEYSENVERGLRWLVSAQRRFEWKEFIRESDMKGWTEADRFNDGYLGGDASTFCGMYCHAMATFAMAEAYAMSHNEPEAQWLREPLQKAVNFILACQLRDGGWRYIKGEERGDVSVLGWQIMALKSAELAGIDIPIQAKQRIMLFLLKSQTGKSGGLAGYRIGDTPSPTMTAEALFCRQVLGMATPSQAMATEEAVQYLLENKPARAQLNYYYWYYGTLAMYQRGGAPWTQWNSAMRDLVISEQERNGPLTGSWPPRDPWSGYGGRIYSTAIATLSLEVYYRYEAVNPGR
;
A
#
# COMPACT_ATOMS: atom_id res chain seq x y z
N MET A 1 -15.60 -11.00 13.42
CA MET A 1 -14.85 -11.92 12.54
C MET A 1 -15.62 -13.20 12.21
N SER A 2 -16.69 -13.55 12.91
CA SER A 2 -17.43 -14.82 12.74
C SER A 2 -18.57 -14.78 11.72
N GLU A 3 -18.92 -13.61 11.18
CA GLU A 3 -20.06 -13.46 10.26
C GLU A 3 -19.64 -13.49 8.78
N GLY A 4 -20.43 -14.17 7.95
CA GLY A 4 -20.25 -14.25 6.49
C GLY A 4 -19.83 -15.63 5.98
N GLU A 5 -20.16 -15.94 4.72
CA GLU A 5 -19.91 -17.24 4.07
C GLU A 5 -18.42 -17.65 4.06
N TYR A 6 -17.51 -16.67 4.07
CA TYR A 6 -16.06 -16.90 3.95
C TYR A 6 -15.26 -16.52 5.21
N SER A 7 -15.92 -16.26 6.34
CA SER A 7 -15.27 -15.81 7.58
C SER A 7 -14.20 -16.78 8.08
N GLU A 8 -14.46 -18.09 8.03
CA GLU A 8 -13.50 -19.12 8.43
C GLU A 8 -12.23 -19.11 7.57
N ASN A 9 -12.36 -18.86 6.26
CA ASN A 9 -11.19 -18.77 5.37
C ASN A 9 -10.33 -17.55 5.69
N VAL A 10 -10.96 -16.42 6.01
CA VAL A 10 -10.26 -15.19 6.42
C VAL A 10 -9.51 -15.44 7.73
N GLU A 11 -10.16 -16.02 8.74
CA GLU A 11 -9.52 -16.33 10.02
C GLU A 11 -8.34 -17.30 9.84
N ARG A 12 -8.49 -18.36 9.04
CA ARG A 12 -7.40 -19.29 8.72
C ARG A 12 -6.23 -18.59 8.04
N GLY A 13 -6.49 -17.67 7.11
CA GLY A 13 -5.45 -16.87 6.46
C GLY A 13 -4.70 -15.97 7.46
N LEU A 14 -5.43 -15.30 8.35
CA LEU A 14 -4.83 -14.46 9.40
C LEU A 14 -4.00 -15.29 10.40
N ARG A 15 -4.49 -16.46 10.81
CA ARG A 15 -3.75 -17.38 11.68
C ARG A 15 -2.49 -17.89 11.00
N TRP A 16 -2.55 -18.17 9.71
CA TRP A 16 -1.36 -18.52 8.93
C TRP A 16 -0.34 -17.38 8.91
N LEU A 17 -0.76 -16.14 8.64
CA LEU A 17 0.12 -14.96 8.69
C LEU A 17 0.81 -14.82 10.06
N VAL A 18 0.05 -14.94 11.15
CA VAL A 18 0.63 -14.87 12.50
C VAL A 18 1.60 -16.02 12.75
N SER A 19 1.30 -17.24 12.27
CA SER A 19 2.21 -18.38 12.41
C SER A 19 3.49 -18.25 11.57
N ALA A 20 3.44 -17.50 10.46
CA ALA A 20 4.57 -17.22 9.58
C ALA A 20 5.39 -16.00 10.05
N GLN A 21 4.88 -15.23 11.02
CA GLN A 21 5.59 -14.09 11.60
C GLN A 21 6.86 -14.59 12.31
N ARG A 22 8.01 -14.01 11.96
CA ARG A 22 9.30 -14.44 12.51
C ARG A 22 10.19 -13.28 12.92
N ARG A 23 11.13 -13.59 13.82
CA ARG A 23 12.33 -12.78 14.01
C ARG A 23 13.15 -12.85 12.73
N PHE A 24 13.56 -11.70 12.24
CA PHE A 24 14.31 -11.54 11.01
C PHE A 24 15.67 -10.93 11.29
N GLU A 25 16.70 -11.45 10.63
CA GLU A 25 18.06 -10.95 10.72
C GLU A 25 18.50 -10.36 9.39
N TRP A 26 18.91 -9.09 9.40
CA TRP A 26 19.26 -8.38 8.16
C TRP A 26 20.46 -8.97 7.41
N LYS A 27 21.25 -9.84 8.03
CA LYS A 27 22.33 -10.57 7.34
C LYS A 27 21.83 -11.43 6.16
N GLU A 28 20.53 -11.76 6.14
CA GLU A 28 19.89 -12.43 5.01
C GLU A 28 19.98 -11.59 3.72
N PHE A 29 19.99 -10.25 3.84
CA PHE A 29 19.99 -9.31 2.70
C PHE A 29 21.16 -8.32 2.69
N ILE A 30 21.82 -8.08 3.82
CA ILE A 30 22.86 -7.07 4.00
C ILE A 30 24.19 -7.76 4.32
N ARG A 31 25.27 -7.31 3.69
CA ARG A 31 26.62 -7.80 4.01
C ARG A 31 27.02 -7.34 5.41
N GLU A 32 27.77 -8.17 6.12
CA GLU A 32 28.26 -7.85 7.47
C GLU A 32 29.05 -6.53 7.54
N SER A 33 29.78 -6.18 6.46
CA SER A 33 30.51 -4.91 6.34
C SER A 33 29.60 -3.68 6.41
N ASP A 34 28.38 -3.80 5.88
CA ASP A 34 27.46 -2.68 5.71
C ASP A 34 26.61 -2.47 6.97
N MET A 35 26.61 -3.45 7.88
CA MET A 35 26.02 -3.37 9.22
C MET A 35 27.04 -2.91 10.28
N LYS A 36 28.19 -2.36 9.87
CA LYS A 36 29.18 -1.84 10.82
C LYS A 36 28.57 -0.70 11.65
N GLY A 37 28.57 -0.86 12.98
CA GLY A 37 27.97 0.10 13.91
C GLY A 37 26.50 -0.16 14.24
N TRP A 38 25.87 -1.18 13.66
CA TRP A 38 24.53 -1.62 14.04
C TRP A 38 24.58 -2.35 15.38
N THR A 39 23.67 -1.99 16.28
CA THR A 39 23.43 -2.73 17.54
C THR A 39 22.75 -4.07 17.26
N GLU A 40 22.63 -4.94 18.27
CA GLU A 40 21.85 -6.17 18.12
C GLU A 40 20.38 -5.87 17.77
N ALA A 41 19.78 -4.85 18.40
CA ALA A 41 18.42 -4.39 18.08
C ALA A 41 18.29 -3.82 16.66
N ASP A 42 19.39 -3.35 16.07
CA ASP A 42 19.38 -2.92 14.67
C ASP A 42 19.44 -4.10 13.70
N ARG A 43 20.14 -5.16 14.08
CA ARG A 43 20.37 -6.36 13.25
C ARG A 43 19.18 -7.30 13.24
N PHE A 44 18.42 -7.32 14.33
CA PHE A 44 17.27 -8.19 14.49
C PHE A 44 16.00 -7.39 14.68
N ASN A 45 14.99 -7.69 13.88
CA ASN A 45 13.65 -7.14 14.08
C ASN A 45 12.65 -8.29 14.15
N ASP A 46 11.84 -8.29 15.21
CA ASP A 46 10.69 -9.20 15.32
C ASP A 46 9.52 -8.67 14.48
N GLY A 47 8.60 -9.55 14.10
CA GLY A 47 7.39 -9.16 13.39
C GLY A 47 7.44 -9.24 11.86
N TYR A 48 8.50 -9.79 11.27
CA TYR A 48 8.63 -9.87 9.82
C TYR A 48 7.61 -10.85 9.21
N LEU A 49 6.98 -10.43 8.11
CA LEU A 49 5.92 -11.15 7.40
C LEU A 49 6.22 -11.33 5.91
N GLY A 50 7.45 -11.05 5.45
CA GLY A 50 7.82 -11.21 4.05
C GLY A 50 8.11 -12.66 3.63
N GLY A 51 8.11 -13.61 4.56
CA GLY A 51 8.36 -15.03 4.28
C GLY A 51 9.74 -15.27 3.66
N ASP A 52 9.76 -16.04 2.57
CA ASP A 52 10.95 -16.35 1.76
C ASP A 52 11.08 -15.45 0.52
N ALA A 53 10.39 -14.31 0.52
CA ALA A 53 10.44 -13.38 -0.60
C ALA A 53 11.87 -12.88 -0.84
N SER A 54 12.20 -12.68 -2.12
CA SER A 54 13.48 -12.06 -2.48
C SER A 54 13.61 -10.65 -1.90
N THR A 55 14.83 -10.13 -1.83
CA THR A 55 15.14 -8.80 -1.29
C THR A 55 14.26 -7.69 -1.88
N PHE A 56 13.99 -7.72 -3.19
CA PHE A 56 13.17 -6.71 -3.87
C PHE A 56 11.65 -6.84 -3.60
N CYS A 57 11.21 -7.94 -2.99
CA CYS A 57 9.81 -8.23 -2.72
C CYS A 57 9.48 -8.24 -1.22
N GLY A 58 10.46 -8.53 -0.36
CA GLY A 58 10.24 -8.75 1.07
C GLY A 58 9.50 -7.61 1.79
N MET A 59 9.87 -6.36 1.51
CA MET A 59 9.21 -5.20 2.12
C MET A 59 7.80 -4.93 1.58
N TYR A 60 7.52 -5.31 0.33
CA TYR A 60 6.15 -5.29 -0.21
C TYR A 60 5.29 -6.36 0.44
N CYS A 61 5.78 -7.61 0.47
CA CYS A 61 5.07 -8.74 1.06
C CYS A 61 4.76 -8.47 2.54
N HIS A 62 5.75 -8.00 3.30
CA HIS A 62 5.56 -7.62 4.69
C HIS A 62 4.48 -6.54 4.84
N ALA A 63 4.55 -5.44 4.08
CA ALA A 63 3.58 -4.36 4.17
C ALA A 63 2.15 -4.80 3.80
N MET A 64 1.99 -5.59 2.73
CA MET A 64 0.69 -6.12 2.31
C MET A 64 0.10 -7.07 3.37
N ALA A 65 0.91 -7.93 3.97
CA ALA A 65 0.47 -8.80 5.05
C ALA A 65 0.08 -8.01 6.31
N THR A 66 0.88 -7.02 6.69
CA THR A 66 0.57 -6.11 7.81
C THR A 66 -0.71 -5.33 7.55
N PHE A 67 -0.91 -4.84 6.32
CA PHE A 67 -2.12 -4.14 5.91
C PHE A 67 -3.36 -5.04 6.00
N ALA A 68 -3.28 -6.30 5.54
CA ALA A 68 -4.37 -7.26 5.67
C ALA A 68 -4.73 -7.55 7.14
N MET A 69 -3.72 -7.75 8.00
CA MET A 69 -3.93 -7.91 9.45
C MET A 69 -4.52 -6.66 10.09
N ALA A 70 -4.06 -5.49 9.68
CA ALA A 70 -4.51 -4.20 10.20
C ALA A 70 -5.97 -3.92 9.85
N GLU A 71 -6.38 -4.14 8.59
CA GLU A 71 -7.78 -3.97 8.17
C GLU A 71 -8.71 -4.96 8.87
N ALA A 72 -8.30 -6.24 8.97
CA ALA A 72 -9.09 -7.24 9.68
C ALA A 72 -9.28 -6.86 11.15
N TYR A 73 -8.22 -6.41 11.82
CA TYR A 73 -8.30 -5.97 13.20
C TYR A 73 -9.07 -4.65 13.34
N ALA A 74 -8.92 -3.68 12.44
CA ALA A 74 -9.68 -2.43 12.44
C ALA A 74 -11.19 -2.69 12.40
N MET A 75 -11.65 -3.68 11.62
CA MET A 75 -13.07 -4.03 11.54
C MET A 75 -13.59 -4.84 12.75
N SER A 76 -12.70 -5.44 13.55
CA SER A 76 -13.09 -6.43 14.56
C SER A 76 -12.54 -6.17 15.97
N HIS A 77 -11.75 -5.12 16.19
CA HIS A 77 -11.03 -4.88 17.46
C HIS A 77 -11.92 -4.66 18.69
N ASN A 78 -13.23 -4.50 18.53
CA ASN A 78 -14.19 -4.45 19.65
C ASN A 78 -14.69 -5.84 20.07
N GLU A 79 -14.42 -6.87 19.26
CA GLU A 79 -14.77 -8.26 19.56
C GLU A 79 -13.65 -8.93 20.38
N PRO A 80 -13.98 -9.66 21.46
CA PRO A 80 -13.01 -10.44 22.23
C PRO A 80 -12.23 -11.45 21.38
N GLU A 81 -12.88 -12.06 20.39
CA GLU A 81 -12.33 -13.08 19.50
C GLU A 81 -11.29 -12.52 18.53
N ALA A 82 -11.18 -11.19 18.38
CA ALA A 82 -10.19 -10.54 17.54
C ALA A 82 -8.92 -10.12 18.29
N GLN A 83 -8.93 -10.14 19.63
CA GLN A 83 -7.82 -9.59 20.42
C GLN A 83 -6.49 -10.32 20.22
N TRP A 84 -6.51 -11.58 19.78
CA TRP A 84 -5.29 -12.33 19.46
C TRP A 84 -4.48 -11.72 18.30
N LEU A 85 -5.09 -10.86 17.47
CA LEU A 85 -4.40 -10.17 16.38
C LEU A 85 -3.60 -8.95 16.82
N ARG A 86 -3.92 -8.36 17.98
CA ARG A 86 -3.34 -7.07 18.40
C ARG A 86 -1.83 -7.13 18.55
N GLU A 87 -1.32 -8.10 19.30
CA GLU A 87 0.13 -8.21 19.56
C GLU A 87 0.91 -8.55 18.27
N PRO A 88 0.51 -9.55 17.46
CA PRO A 88 1.15 -9.80 16.16
C PRO A 88 1.14 -8.58 15.23
N LEU A 89 0.03 -7.84 15.17
CA LEU A 89 -0.07 -6.62 14.38
C LEU A 89 0.91 -5.54 14.90
N GLN A 90 1.00 -5.34 16.22
CA GLN A 90 1.95 -4.39 16.81
C GLN A 90 3.40 -4.74 16.45
N LYS A 91 3.77 -6.03 16.48
CA LYS A 91 5.12 -6.48 16.08
C LYS A 91 5.38 -6.16 14.61
N ALA A 92 4.41 -6.43 13.73
CA ALA A 92 4.53 -6.13 12.31
C ALA A 92 4.69 -4.62 12.04
N VAL A 93 3.90 -3.78 12.72
CA VAL A 93 4.03 -2.31 12.66
C VAL A 93 5.40 -1.84 13.16
N ASN A 94 5.89 -2.41 14.26
CA ASN A 94 7.21 -2.09 14.80
C ASN A 94 8.32 -2.43 13.80
N PHE A 95 8.18 -3.53 13.06
CA PHE A 95 9.10 -3.88 11.97
C PHE A 95 9.11 -2.81 10.87
N ILE A 96 7.93 -2.37 10.40
CA ILE A 96 7.83 -1.27 9.42
C ILE A 96 8.55 -0.02 9.93
N LEU A 97 8.25 0.40 11.16
CA LEU A 97 8.83 1.62 11.74
C LEU A 97 10.36 1.52 11.90
N ALA A 98 10.88 0.36 12.28
CA ALA A 98 12.32 0.11 12.39
C ALA A 98 13.05 0.19 11.03
N CYS A 99 12.32 0.02 9.92
CA CYS A 99 12.87 0.09 8.57
C CYS A 99 12.80 1.49 7.93
N GLN A 100 12.21 2.48 8.59
CA GLN A 100 12.03 3.81 8.01
C GLN A 100 13.40 4.49 7.80
N LEU A 101 13.76 4.71 6.54
CA LEU A 101 15.04 5.28 6.12
C LEU A 101 15.16 6.74 6.49
N ARG A 102 16.39 7.27 6.60
CA ARG A 102 16.69 8.62 7.10
C ARG A 102 15.89 9.74 6.42
N ASP A 103 15.64 9.61 5.12
CA ASP A 103 14.86 10.56 4.33
C ASP A 103 13.35 10.55 4.60
N GLY A 104 12.87 9.57 5.36
CA GLY A 104 11.46 9.39 5.75
C GLY A 104 10.71 8.33 4.94
N GLY A 105 11.32 7.80 3.89
CA GLY A 105 10.76 6.77 3.04
C GLY A 105 11.16 5.35 3.46
N TRP A 106 10.83 4.40 2.59
CA TRP A 106 11.22 3.00 2.68
C TRP A 106 11.75 2.51 1.34
N ARG A 107 12.48 1.41 1.41
CA ARG A 107 12.95 0.68 0.24
C ARG A 107 12.98 -0.81 0.56
N TYR A 108 13.85 -1.57 -0.12
CA TYR A 108 13.93 -3.02 -0.06
C TYR A 108 14.66 -3.49 1.18
N ILE A 109 15.63 -2.70 1.65
CA ILE A 109 16.54 -3.07 2.72
C ILE A 109 16.61 -1.94 3.75
N LYS A 110 16.66 -2.31 5.03
CA LYS A 110 16.92 -1.36 6.12
C LYS A 110 18.30 -0.72 5.96
N GLY A 111 18.37 0.60 6.17
CA GLY A 111 19.63 1.36 6.16
C GLY A 111 20.05 1.87 4.79
N GLU A 112 19.27 1.62 3.73
CA GLU A 112 19.45 2.31 2.46
C GLU A 112 19.36 3.84 2.61
N GLU A 113 20.06 4.59 1.76
CA GLU A 113 20.12 6.05 1.88
C GLU A 113 18.86 6.75 1.40
N ARG A 114 18.17 6.16 0.42
CA ARG A 114 17.05 6.79 -0.30
C ARG A 114 15.91 5.80 -0.47
N GLY A 115 14.73 6.20 -0.02
CA GLY A 115 13.47 5.49 -0.25
C GLY A 115 12.91 5.71 -1.65
N ASP A 116 11.84 5.00 -1.95
CA ASP A 116 11.04 5.15 -3.16
C ASP A 116 9.54 5.32 -2.83
N VAL A 117 8.79 5.87 -3.77
CA VAL A 117 7.36 6.18 -3.60
C VAL A 117 6.50 4.91 -3.57
N SER A 118 6.96 3.82 -4.19
CA SER A 118 6.18 2.59 -4.30
C SER A 118 6.18 1.76 -3.03
N VAL A 119 7.32 1.60 -2.37
CA VAL A 119 7.36 0.92 -1.07
C VAL A 119 6.69 1.82 -0.02
N LEU A 120 6.92 3.15 -0.10
CA LEU A 120 6.30 4.13 0.79
C LEU A 120 4.79 3.96 0.89
N GLY A 121 4.06 3.89 -0.23
CA GLY A 121 2.60 3.83 -0.18
C GLY A 121 2.07 2.58 0.50
N TRP A 122 2.71 1.41 0.28
CA TRP A 122 2.33 0.19 1.01
C TRP A 122 2.58 0.29 2.51
N GLN A 123 3.70 0.87 2.93
CA GLN A 123 3.95 1.10 4.35
C GLN A 123 2.92 2.08 4.94
N ILE A 124 2.56 3.14 4.22
CA ILE A 124 1.55 4.10 4.67
C ILE A 124 0.19 3.43 4.82
N MET A 125 -0.24 2.57 3.87
CA MET A 125 -1.49 1.83 3.99
C MET A 125 -1.50 0.95 5.24
N ALA A 126 -0.43 0.18 5.46
CA ALA A 126 -0.31 -0.65 6.65
C ALA A 126 -0.34 0.17 7.95
N LEU A 127 0.45 1.23 8.05
CA LEU A 127 0.53 2.09 9.23
C LEU A 127 -0.79 2.82 9.49
N LYS A 128 -1.46 3.30 8.44
CA LYS A 128 -2.72 4.04 8.57
C LYS A 128 -3.86 3.11 9.00
N SER A 129 -3.96 1.92 8.43
CA SER A 129 -4.95 0.93 8.86
C SER A 129 -4.68 0.44 10.28
N ALA A 130 -3.41 0.30 10.67
CA ALA A 130 -3.06 -0.07 12.04
C ALA A 130 -3.44 1.05 13.04
N GLU A 131 -3.21 2.31 12.67
CA GLU A 131 -3.68 3.47 13.45
C GLU A 131 -5.20 3.45 13.66
N LEU A 132 -5.97 3.19 12.59
CA LEU A 132 -7.43 3.06 12.68
C LEU A 132 -7.85 1.88 13.58
N ALA A 133 -7.01 0.86 13.70
CA ALA A 133 -7.20 -0.27 14.61
C ALA A 133 -6.71 -0.01 16.04
N GLY A 134 -6.33 1.23 16.38
CA GLY A 134 -5.86 1.62 17.71
C GLY A 134 -4.43 1.16 18.03
N ILE A 135 -3.57 1.04 17.01
CA ILE A 135 -2.12 0.89 17.16
C ILE A 135 -1.46 2.26 17.05
N ASP A 136 -0.69 2.66 18.06
CA ASP A 136 -0.07 3.98 18.08
C ASP A 136 1.09 4.07 17.08
N ILE A 137 0.99 5.06 16.18
CA ILE A 137 2.04 5.38 15.21
C ILE A 137 2.77 6.66 15.66
N PRO A 138 4.09 6.61 15.93
CA PRO A 138 4.85 7.77 16.41
C PRO A 138 4.72 9.00 15.50
N ILE A 139 4.50 10.16 16.11
CA ILE A 139 4.34 11.42 15.36
C ILE A 139 5.57 11.77 14.52
N GLN A 140 6.76 11.45 15.01
CA GLN A 140 8.02 11.68 14.31
C GLN A 140 8.10 10.86 13.02
N ALA A 141 7.58 9.62 13.02
CA ALA A 141 7.53 8.80 11.82
C ALA A 141 6.63 9.44 10.75
N LYS A 142 5.44 9.93 11.16
CA LYS A 142 4.49 10.63 10.27
C LYS A 142 5.07 11.93 9.70
N GLN A 143 5.73 12.74 10.53
CA GLN A 143 6.37 13.97 10.08
C GLN A 143 7.43 13.71 9.01
N ARG A 144 8.21 12.63 9.18
CA ARG A 144 9.23 12.23 8.19
C ARG A 144 8.60 11.73 6.89
N ILE A 145 7.47 11.02 6.95
CA ILE A 145 6.69 10.66 5.76
C ILE A 145 6.25 11.91 4.99
N MET A 146 5.67 12.89 5.69
CA MET A 146 5.23 14.15 5.07
C MET A 146 6.41 14.89 4.42
N LEU A 147 7.57 14.95 5.08
CA LEU A 147 8.78 15.54 4.51
C LEU A 147 9.29 14.79 3.28
N PHE A 148 9.22 13.45 3.27
CA PHE A 148 9.55 12.66 2.09
C PHE A 148 8.62 13.01 0.92
N LEU A 149 7.31 13.04 1.16
CA LEU A 149 6.31 13.37 0.13
C LEU A 149 6.46 14.79 -0.42
N LEU A 150 6.82 15.76 0.43
CA LEU A 150 7.15 17.12 -0.02
C LEU A 150 8.39 17.15 -0.93
N LYS A 151 9.40 16.34 -0.62
CA LYS A 151 10.62 16.23 -1.44
C LYS A 151 10.40 15.47 -2.75
N SER A 152 9.44 14.56 -2.79
CA SER A 152 9.12 13.79 -4.01
C SER A 152 8.24 14.57 -5.01
N GLN A 153 7.77 15.77 -4.66
CA GLN A 153 6.92 16.57 -5.52
C GLN A 153 7.66 17.04 -6.78
N THR A 154 7.01 16.89 -7.92
CA THR A 154 7.46 17.37 -9.24
C THR A 154 6.26 17.94 -10.01
N GLY A 155 6.47 18.39 -11.25
CA GLY A 155 5.43 19.08 -12.03
C GLY A 155 5.39 20.59 -11.75
N LYS A 156 4.49 21.30 -12.44
CA LYS A 156 4.35 22.75 -12.36
C LYS A 156 3.78 23.20 -11.02
N SER A 157 2.93 22.36 -10.41
CA SER A 157 2.26 22.65 -9.15
C SER A 157 2.66 21.70 -8.03
N GLY A 158 3.63 20.80 -8.25
CA GLY A 158 4.06 19.81 -7.27
C GLY A 158 3.14 18.59 -7.17
N GLY A 159 2.29 18.37 -8.18
CA GLY A 159 1.30 17.29 -8.21
C GLY A 159 1.89 15.93 -8.54
N LEU A 160 2.96 15.88 -9.31
CA LEU A 160 3.45 14.66 -9.95
C LEU A 160 4.56 14.00 -9.12
N ALA A 161 4.76 12.69 -9.31
CA ALA A 161 5.83 11.95 -8.66
C ALA A 161 6.44 10.87 -9.57
N GLY A 162 7.76 10.69 -9.44
CA GLY A 162 8.53 9.58 -10.02
C GLY A 162 8.75 8.46 -9.00
N TYR A 163 9.41 7.38 -9.43
CA TYR A 163 9.69 6.23 -8.55
C TYR A 163 10.61 6.62 -7.39
N ARG A 164 11.72 7.31 -7.67
CA ARG A 164 12.56 7.97 -6.66
C ARG A 164 12.52 9.49 -6.82
N ILE A 165 12.96 10.20 -5.79
CA ILE A 165 13.13 11.65 -5.84
C ILE A 165 14.07 12.01 -7.01
N GLY A 166 13.56 12.83 -7.93
CA GLY A 166 14.27 13.26 -9.14
C GLY A 166 14.05 12.40 -10.39
N ASP A 167 13.40 11.23 -10.27
CA ASP A 167 13.03 10.42 -11.43
C ASP A 167 11.89 11.08 -12.23
N THR A 168 11.76 10.70 -13.51
CA THR A 168 10.65 11.15 -14.36
C THR A 168 9.30 10.71 -13.76
N PRO A 169 8.29 11.59 -13.76
CA PRO A 169 6.98 11.23 -13.24
C PRO A 169 6.32 10.08 -14.01
N SER A 170 5.54 9.29 -13.28
CA SER A 170 4.71 8.23 -13.87
C SER A 170 3.28 8.29 -13.32
N PRO A 171 2.28 7.77 -14.04
CA PRO A 171 0.90 7.70 -13.55
C PRO A 171 0.79 6.93 -12.24
N THR A 172 1.47 5.78 -12.14
CA THR A 172 1.49 4.93 -10.93
C THR A 172 1.97 5.68 -9.69
N MET A 173 3.15 6.28 -9.77
CA MET A 173 3.75 6.96 -8.61
C MET A 173 3.03 8.27 -8.29
N THR A 174 2.48 8.95 -9.29
CA THR A 174 1.64 10.13 -9.08
C THR A 174 0.36 9.77 -8.34
N ALA A 175 -0.32 8.68 -8.71
CA ALA A 175 -1.50 8.20 -8.01
C ALA A 175 -1.20 7.82 -6.56
N GLU A 176 -0.14 7.06 -6.34
CA GLU A 176 0.30 6.62 -5.02
C GLU A 176 0.66 7.82 -4.12
N ALA A 177 1.45 8.77 -4.61
CA ALA A 177 1.80 9.98 -3.88
C ALA A 177 0.59 10.89 -3.61
N LEU A 178 -0.36 10.99 -4.54
CA LEU A 178 -1.62 11.72 -4.31
C LEU A 178 -2.43 11.07 -3.19
N PHE A 179 -2.64 9.75 -3.26
CA PHE A 179 -3.35 9.02 -2.22
C PHE A 179 -2.69 9.17 -0.85
N CYS A 180 -1.36 9.01 -0.77
CA CYS A 180 -0.60 9.19 0.46
C CYS A 180 -0.78 10.58 1.08
N ARG A 181 -0.75 11.64 0.26
CA ARG A 181 -1.02 13.01 0.73
C ARG A 181 -2.43 13.18 1.28
N GLN A 182 -3.42 12.58 0.63
CA GLN A 182 -4.83 12.62 1.06
C GLN A 182 -5.02 11.94 2.41
N VAL A 183 -4.50 10.72 2.60
CA VAL A 183 -4.66 9.98 3.88
C VAL A 183 -3.90 10.61 5.04
N LEU A 184 -2.87 11.41 4.76
CA LEU A 184 -2.13 12.20 5.75
C LEU A 184 -2.74 13.59 5.98
N GLY A 185 -3.84 13.94 5.30
CA GLY A 185 -4.52 15.23 5.48
C GLY A 185 -3.70 16.45 5.04
N MET A 186 -2.82 16.29 4.04
CA MET A 186 -1.98 17.39 3.54
C MET A 186 -2.81 18.38 2.70
N ALA A 187 -3.37 19.41 3.34
CA ALA A 187 -4.39 20.29 2.75
C ALA A 187 -4.06 21.80 2.72
N THR A 188 -2.84 22.18 2.35
CA THR A 188 -2.49 23.60 2.14
C THR A 188 -2.96 24.13 0.76
N PRO A 189 -3.01 25.46 0.53
CA PRO A 189 -3.32 26.00 -0.81
C PRO A 189 -2.39 25.49 -1.92
N SER A 190 -1.09 25.31 -1.62
CA SER A 190 -0.14 24.71 -2.56
C SER A 190 -0.45 23.24 -2.84
N GLN A 191 -0.85 22.47 -1.82
CA GLN A 191 -1.26 21.07 -2.00
C GLN A 191 -2.60 20.94 -2.74
N ALA A 192 -3.49 21.94 -2.66
CA ALA A 192 -4.71 21.97 -3.47
C ALA A 192 -4.38 22.09 -4.96
N MET A 193 -3.48 23.00 -5.35
CA MET A 193 -3.02 23.10 -6.75
C MET A 193 -2.29 21.83 -7.22
N ALA A 194 -1.45 21.26 -6.36
CA ALA A 194 -0.77 20.00 -6.63
C ALA A 194 -1.76 18.84 -6.84
N THR A 195 -2.85 18.82 -6.07
CA THR A 195 -3.92 17.82 -6.20
C THR A 195 -4.60 17.93 -7.56
N GLU A 196 -4.96 19.14 -8.00
CA GLU A 196 -5.61 19.32 -9.30
C GLU A 196 -4.69 18.95 -10.47
N GLU A 197 -3.38 19.27 -10.39
CA GLU A 197 -2.39 18.82 -11.38
C GLU A 197 -2.31 17.29 -11.44
N ALA A 198 -2.24 16.62 -10.29
CA ALA A 198 -2.20 15.16 -10.23
C ALA A 198 -3.48 14.54 -10.80
N VAL A 199 -4.65 15.04 -10.41
CA VAL A 199 -5.96 14.55 -10.90
C VAL A 199 -6.06 14.68 -12.42
N GLN A 200 -5.68 15.82 -12.98
CA GLN A 200 -5.69 16.03 -14.42
C GLN A 200 -4.75 15.05 -15.14
N TYR A 201 -3.54 14.87 -14.63
CA TYR A 201 -2.58 13.93 -15.19
C TYR A 201 -3.09 12.47 -15.15
N LEU A 202 -3.79 12.07 -14.07
CA LEU A 202 -4.41 10.75 -13.98
C LEU A 202 -5.59 10.58 -14.94
N LEU A 203 -6.40 11.62 -15.16
CA LEU A 203 -7.49 11.60 -16.16
C LEU A 203 -6.98 11.51 -17.60
N GLU A 204 -5.80 12.06 -17.89
CA GLU A 204 -5.13 11.90 -19.19
C GLU A 204 -4.56 10.47 -19.36
N ASN A 205 -4.28 9.78 -18.26
CA ASN A 205 -3.72 8.43 -18.22
C ASN A 205 -4.70 7.40 -17.63
N LYS A 206 -5.98 7.49 -18.01
CA LYS A 206 -7.04 6.58 -17.54
C LYS A 206 -6.73 5.10 -17.85
N PRO A 207 -7.31 4.15 -17.08
CA PRO A 207 -7.22 2.73 -17.38
C PRO A 207 -7.58 2.42 -18.83
N ALA A 208 -6.70 1.67 -19.51
CA ALA A 208 -6.87 1.28 -20.90
C ALA A 208 -6.37 -0.15 -21.10
N ARG A 209 -7.08 -0.93 -21.92
CA ARG A 209 -6.74 -2.35 -22.19
C ARG A 209 -5.32 -2.53 -22.73
N ALA A 210 -4.83 -1.58 -23.53
CA ALA A 210 -3.48 -1.63 -24.10
C ALA A 210 -2.36 -1.45 -23.06
N GLN A 211 -2.69 -0.98 -21.84
CA GLN A 211 -1.76 -0.68 -20.76
C GLN A 211 -2.28 -1.28 -19.45
N LEU A 212 -2.51 -2.60 -19.43
CA LEU A 212 -2.92 -3.31 -18.22
C LEU A 212 -1.91 -3.07 -17.10
N ASN A 213 -2.38 -2.56 -15.97
CA ASN A 213 -1.56 -2.30 -14.79
C ASN A 213 -2.45 -2.25 -13.55
N TYR A 214 -2.75 -3.42 -12.97
CA TYR A 214 -3.67 -3.50 -11.84
C TYR A 214 -3.13 -2.73 -10.62
N TYR A 215 -1.81 -2.74 -10.42
CA TYR A 215 -1.15 -1.93 -9.39
C TYR A 215 -1.46 -0.44 -9.51
N TYR A 216 -1.26 0.13 -10.69
CA TYR A 216 -1.57 1.53 -10.96
C TYR A 216 -3.06 1.78 -10.76
N TRP A 217 -3.92 0.92 -11.31
CA TRP A 217 -5.36 1.14 -11.25
C TRP A 217 -5.89 1.09 -9.83
N TYR A 218 -5.31 0.28 -8.95
CA TYR A 218 -5.66 0.26 -7.54
C TYR A 218 -5.36 1.60 -6.86
N TYR A 219 -4.12 2.09 -6.93
CA TYR A 219 -3.77 3.39 -6.35
C TYR A 219 -4.48 4.56 -7.01
N GLY A 220 -4.65 4.52 -8.33
CA GLY A 220 -5.42 5.53 -9.06
C GLY A 220 -6.88 5.55 -8.59
N THR A 221 -7.49 4.38 -8.36
CA THR A 221 -8.85 4.30 -7.83
C THR A 221 -8.94 4.83 -6.41
N LEU A 222 -8.00 4.48 -5.52
CA LEU A 222 -7.90 5.04 -4.18
C LEU A 222 -7.81 6.58 -4.20
N ALA A 223 -6.89 7.13 -5.00
CA ALA A 223 -6.67 8.56 -5.09
C ALA A 223 -7.88 9.33 -5.67
N MET A 224 -8.45 8.80 -6.75
CA MET A 224 -9.58 9.41 -7.44
C MET A 224 -10.86 9.29 -6.64
N TYR A 225 -11.07 8.19 -5.91
CA TYR A 225 -12.19 8.04 -4.98
C TYR A 225 -12.14 9.10 -3.89
N GLN A 226 -10.96 9.31 -3.27
CA GLN A 226 -10.78 10.33 -2.24
C GLN A 226 -10.93 11.77 -2.77
N ARG A 227 -10.66 12.01 -4.06
CA ARG A 227 -10.94 13.31 -4.69
C ARG A 227 -12.45 13.54 -4.89
N GLY A 228 -13.20 12.49 -5.20
CA GLY A 228 -14.63 12.54 -5.46
C GLY A 228 -15.03 13.33 -6.72
N GLY A 229 -16.32 13.65 -6.81
CA GLY A 229 -16.88 14.50 -7.87
C GLY A 229 -16.77 13.94 -9.29
N ALA A 230 -16.80 14.84 -10.28
CA ALA A 230 -16.71 14.47 -11.70
C ALA A 230 -15.42 13.70 -12.07
N PRO A 231 -14.23 14.01 -11.51
CA PRO A 231 -13.03 13.23 -11.77
C PRO A 231 -13.16 11.76 -11.34
N TRP A 232 -13.74 11.50 -10.16
CA TRP A 232 -14.03 10.13 -9.70
C TRP A 232 -14.95 9.39 -10.67
N THR A 233 -16.07 10.00 -11.07
CA THR A 233 -17.04 9.35 -11.98
C THR A 233 -16.39 8.95 -13.30
N GLN A 234 -15.53 9.82 -13.87
CA GLN A 234 -14.82 9.53 -15.10
C GLN A 234 -13.81 8.40 -14.95
N TRP A 235 -13.03 8.42 -13.87
CA TRP A 235 -12.06 7.37 -13.57
C TRP A 235 -12.73 6.02 -13.33
N ASN A 236 -13.70 5.99 -12.41
CA ASN A 236 -14.36 4.74 -12.00
C ASN A 236 -15.11 4.08 -13.14
N SER A 237 -15.77 4.85 -14.01
CA SER A 237 -16.45 4.28 -15.18
C SER A 237 -15.45 3.56 -16.10
N ALA A 238 -14.31 4.19 -16.42
CA ALA A 238 -13.28 3.57 -17.25
C ALA A 238 -12.63 2.35 -16.57
N MET A 239 -12.29 2.47 -15.28
CA MET A 239 -11.66 1.41 -14.50
C MET A 239 -12.58 0.20 -14.35
N ARG A 240 -13.80 0.40 -13.81
CA ARG A 240 -14.77 -0.66 -13.51
C ARG A 240 -15.13 -1.44 -14.76
N ASP A 241 -15.52 -0.76 -15.83
CA ASP A 241 -15.99 -1.41 -17.05
C ASP A 241 -14.88 -2.23 -17.69
N LEU A 242 -13.65 -1.70 -17.70
CA LEU A 242 -12.48 -2.43 -18.18
C LEU A 242 -12.20 -3.65 -17.30
N VAL A 243 -12.05 -3.49 -15.98
CA VAL A 243 -11.73 -4.61 -15.09
C VAL A 243 -12.79 -5.70 -15.16
N ILE A 244 -14.09 -5.38 -15.16
CA ILE A 244 -15.17 -6.37 -15.33
C ILE A 244 -15.08 -7.09 -16.68
N SER A 245 -14.66 -6.40 -17.74
CA SER A 245 -14.50 -7.01 -19.06
C SER A 245 -13.29 -7.94 -19.16
N GLU A 246 -12.28 -7.77 -18.30
CA GLU A 246 -11.08 -8.64 -18.26
C GLU A 246 -11.25 -9.86 -17.34
N GLN A 247 -12.38 -10.00 -16.64
CA GLN A 247 -12.63 -11.14 -15.75
C GLN A 247 -12.89 -12.41 -16.56
N GLU A 248 -12.27 -13.52 -16.14
CA GLU A 248 -12.56 -14.85 -16.69
C GLU A 248 -14.02 -15.23 -16.38
N ARG A 249 -14.80 -15.58 -17.41
CA ARG A 249 -16.23 -15.91 -17.27
C ARG A 249 -16.55 -17.39 -17.32
N ASN A 250 -15.61 -18.21 -17.81
CA ASN A 250 -15.86 -19.63 -18.05
C ASN A 250 -14.69 -20.50 -17.57
N GLY A 251 -15.02 -21.74 -17.22
CA GLY A 251 -14.05 -22.76 -16.84
C GLY A 251 -13.58 -22.67 -15.38
N PRO A 252 -12.52 -23.40 -15.01
CA PRO A 252 -12.07 -23.54 -13.61
C PRO A 252 -11.49 -22.25 -13.01
N LEU A 253 -11.26 -21.23 -13.82
CA LEU A 253 -10.68 -19.95 -13.41
C LEU A 253 -11.71 -18.81 -13.42
N THR A 254 -13.01 -19.12 -13.57
CA THR A 254 -14.09 -18.14 -13.53
C THR A 254 -13.99 -17.27 -12.28
N GLY A 255 -14.18 -15.96 -12.46
CA GLY A 255 -14.10 -14.98 -11.38
C GLY A 255 -12.70 -14.41 -11.15
N SER A 256 -11.66 -14.96 -11.78
CA SER A 256 -10.27 -14.49 -11.66
C SER A 256 -9.86 -13.55 -12.79
N TRP A 257 -8.68 -12.92 -12.63
CA TRP A 257 -8.05 -12.10 -13.66
C TRP A 257 -6.71 -12.69 -14.11
N PRO A 258 -6.46 -12.82 -15.42
CA PRO A 258 -5.23 -13.41 -15.92
C PRO A 258 -4.00 -12.53 -15.61
N PRO A 259 -2.85 -13.15 -15.29
CA PRO A 259 -1.61 -12.44 -14.97
C PRO A 259 -0.96 -11.88 -16.23
N ARG A 260 -1.43 -10.71 -16.68
CA ARG A 260 -0.94 -10.05 -17.92
C ARG A 260 -0.36 -8.65 -17.70
N ASP A 261 -0.38 -8.16 -16.47
CA ASP A 261 0.20 -6.86 -16.15
C ASP A 261 1.71 -6.97 -15.85
N PRO A 262 2.44 -5.84 -15.79
CA PRO A 262 3.89 -5.83 -15.54
C PRO A 262 4.35 -6.48 -14.22
N TRP A 263 3.47 -6.58 -13.22
CA TRP A 263 3.79 -7.06 -11.86
C TRP A 263 3.37 -8.51 -11.62
N SER A 264 2.53 -9.03 -12.51
CA SER A 264 1.99 -10.38 -12.43
C SER A 264 3.04 -11.49 -12.51
N GLY A 265 4.26 -11.20 -13.00
CA GLY A 265 5.40 -12.12 -12.94
C GLY A 265 5.87 -12.44 -11.52
N TYR A 266 5.57 -11.58 -10.53
CA TYR A 266 5.91 -11.82 -9.12
C TYR A 266 4.79 -12.52 -8.36
N GLY A 267 3.55 -12.05 -8.52
CA GLY A 267 2.41 -12.51 -7.71
C GLY A 267 1.42 -13.45 -8.41
N GLY A 268 1.59 -13.67 -9.72
CA GLY A 268 0.76 -14.53 -10.53
C GLY A 268 -0.72 -14.13 -10.54
N ARG A 269 -1.58 -15.11 -10.83
CA ARG A 269 -3.03 -14.93 -10.93
C ARG A 269 -3.68 -14.52 -9.61
N ILE A 270 -3.14 -14.95 -8.47
CA ILE A 270 -3.63 -14.57 -7.14
C ILE A 270 -3.50 -13.06 -6.96
N TYR A 271 -2.33 -12.50 -7.27
CA TYR A 271 -2.10 -11.06 -7.23
C TYR A 271 -3.05 -10.30 -8.16
N SER A 272 -3.13 -10.69 -9.44
CA SER A 272 -3.98 -9.97 -10.41
C SER A 272 -5.45 -10.01 -10.00
N THR A 273 -5.91 -11.15 -9.47
CA THR A 273 -7.28 -11.30 -8.97
C THR A 273 -7.51 -10.45 -7.73
N ALA A 274 -6.62 -10.52 -6.74
CA ALA A 274 -6.74 -9.74 -5.51
C ALA A 274 -6.77 -8.24 -5.80
N ILE A 275 -5.82 -7.71 -6.57
CA ILE A 275 -5.75 -6.27 -6.85
C ILE A 275 -6.94 -5.80 -7.73
N ALA A 276 -7.40 -6.62 -8.68
CA ALA A 276 -8.60 -6.31 -9.45
C ALA A 276 -9.85 -6.24 -8.56
N THR A 277 -10.04 -7.22 -7.68
CA THR A 277 -11.14 -7.23 -6.70
C THR A 277 -11.05 -6.02 -5.76
N LEU A 278 -9.87 -5.76 -5.16
CA LEU A 278 -9.66 -4.62 -4.27
C LEU A 278 -9.96 -3.29 -4.96
N SER A 279 -9.63 -3.16 -6.25
CA SER A 279 -9.94 -1.96 -7.06
C SER A 279 -11.45 -1.79 -7.25
N LEU A 280 -12.18 -2.87 -7.51
CA LEU A 280 -13.65 -2.85 -7.64
C LEU A 280 -14.36 -2.56 -6.32
N GLU A 281 -13.69 -2.78 -5.18
CA GLU A 281 -14.26 -2.65 -3.84
C GLU A 281 -13.91 -1.35 -3.10
N VAL A 282 -13.03 -0.51 -3.65
CA VAL A 282 -12.54 0.73 -2.98
C VAL A 282 -13.69 1.55 -2.37
N TYR A 283 -14.76 1.76 -3.12
CA TYR A 283 -15.90 2.62 -2.74
C TYR A 283 -16.96 1.91 -1.88
N TYR A 284 -16.79 0.61 -1.60
CA TYR A 284 -17.55 -0.10 -0.57
C TYR A 284 -16.78 -0.20 0.74
N ARG A 285 -15.44 -0.12 0.70
CA ARG A 285 -14.55 -0.36 1.84
C ARG A 285 -14.11 0.90 2.57
N TYR A 286 -14.00 2.02 1.87
CA TYR A 286 -13.51 3.27 2.45
C TYR A 286 -14.58 4.33 2.41
N GLU A 287 -14.69 5.09 3.50
CA GLU A 287 -15.41 6.36 3.46
C GLU A 287 -14.55 7.39 2.70
N ALA A 288 -15.21 8.24 1.91
CA ALA A 288 -14.55 9.39 1.33
C ALA A 288 -14.15 10.35 2.45
N VAL A 289 -12.88 10.78 2.48
CA VAL A 289 -12.36 11.73 3.47
C VAL A 289 -13.09 13.09 3.43
N ASN A 290 -13.78 13.40 2.32
CA ASN A 290 -14.66 14.57 2.18
C ASN A 290 -16.02 14.18 1.57
N PRO A 291 -16.99 13.68 2.37
CA PRO A 291 -18.24 13.13 1.85
C PRO A 291 -19.29 14.17 1.42
N GLY A 292 -18.90 15.43 1.15
CA GLY A 292 -19.85 16.53 0.95
C GLY A 292 -19.37 17.71 0.11
N ARG A 293 -18.75 17.47 -1.05
CA ARG A 293 -18.52 18.51 -2.06
C ARG A 293 -19.05 18.10 -3.42
#